data_AF-A0A819MGJ9-F1
#
_entry.id   AF-A0A819MGJ9-F1
#
_cell.length_a   1.000
_cell.length_b   1.000
_cell.length_c   1.000
_cell.angle_alpha   90.00
_cell.angle_beta   90.00
_cell.angle_gamma   90.00
#
_symmetry.space_group_name_H-M   'P 1'
#
loop_
_entity.id
_entity.type
_entity.pdbx_description
1 polymer ?
#
loop_
_entity_poly.entity_id
_entity_poly.type
_entity_poly.pdbx_seq_one_letter_code
_entity_poly.pdbx_strand_id
1 'polypeptide(L)'
;MMAIEMTGAVYCPLPPQSPDQRLLLLLEQTRSRLVLVHGMTRDRFSNDISTVDIDATMNGDAIVSGYNADCLLSVMVTPECVATIVFTSGSTGTPKAVIP
;
A
#
# COMPACT_ATOMS: atom_id res chain seq x y z
N MET A 1 0.96 7.75 3.15
CA MET A 1 2.43 7.64 3.01
C MET A 1 3.10 7.59 4.37
N MET A 2 3.16 8.68 5.15
CA MET A 2 3.83 8.71 6.46
C MET A 2 3.46 7.55 7.41
N ALA A 3 2.16 7.23 7.54
CA ALA A 3 1.72 6.13 8.38
C ALA A 3 2.30 4.76 7.97
N ILE A 4 2.64 4.57 6.70
CA ILE A 4 3.26 3.34 6.17
C ILE A 4 4.75 3.33 6.53
N GLU A 5 5.44 4.45 6.33
CA GLU A 5 6.87 4.60 6.61
C GLU A 5 7.19 4.37 8.10
N MET A 6 6.31 4.82 9.00
CA MET A 6 6.43 4.58 10.44
C MET A 6 6.38 3.09 10.82
N THR A 7 5.88 2.23 9.94
CA THR A 7 5.85 0.77 10.15
C THR A 7 7.07 0.06 9.55
N GLY A 8 7.98 0.80 8.89
CA GLY A 8 9.09 0.23 8.12
C GLY A 8 8.67 -0.40 6.79
N ALA A 9 7.38 -0.29 6.43
CA ALA A 9 6.87 -0.76 5.15
C ALA A 9 7.14 0.25 4.04
N VAL A 10 7.10 -0.25 2.80
CA VAL A 10 7.33 0.54 1.59
C VAL A 10 6.00 0.97 1.00
N TYR A 11 5.86 2.26 0.68
CA TYR A 11 4.70 2.76 -0.04
C TYR A 11 4.85 2.57 -1.56
N CYS A 12 3.80 2.09 -2.22
CA CYS A 12 3.72 2.05 -3.68
C CYS A 12 2.42 2.71 -4.14
N PRO A 13 2.46 3.86 -4.83
CA PRO A 13 1.26 4.50 -5.33
C PRO A 13 0.64 3.66 -6.46
N LEU A 14 -0.66 3.39 -6.33
CA LEU A 14 -1.47 2.72 -7.33
C LEU A 14 -2.43 3.74 -7.96
N PRO A 15 -2.25 4.15 -9.24
CA PRO A 15 -3.15 5.11 -9.86
C PRO A 15 -4.56 4.51 -10.00
N PRO A 16 -5.62 5.12 -9.44
CA PRO A 16 -6.98 4.58 -9.48
C PRO A 16 -7.52 4.39 -10.90
N GLN A 17 -7.03 5.17 -11.85
CA GLN A 17 -7.44 5.09 -13.26
C GLN A 17 -6.82 3.89 -14.00
N SER A 18 -5.88 3.17 -13.39
CA SER A 18 -5.21 2.02 -14.01
C SER A 18 -6.18 0.86 -14.18
N PRO A 19 -6.08 0.05 -15.25
CA PRO A 19 -6.84 -1.19 -15.36
C PRO A 19 -6.50 -2.19 -14.24
N ASP A 20 -7.46 -3.03 -13.84
CA ASP A 20 -7.28 -3.98 -12.73
C ASP A 20 -6.11 -4.94 -12.97
N GLN A 21 -5.93 -5.41 -14.21
CA GLN A 21 -4.79 -6.26 -14.59
C GLN A 21 -3.44 -5.56 -14.33
N ARG A 22 -3.35 -4.25 -14.56
CA ARG A 22 -2.13 -3.49 -14.25
C ARG A 22 -1.92 -3.44 -12.74
N LEU A 23 -2.97 -3.20 -11.96
CA LEU A 23 -2.87 -3.15 -10.50
C LEU A 23 -2.42 -4.50 -9.92
N LEU A 24 -2.98 -5.62 -10.40
CA LEU A 24 -2.57 -6.96 -10.01
C LEU A 24 -1.10 -7.23 -10.30
N LEU A 25 -0.61 -6.86 -11.48
CA LEU A 25 0.82 -6.99 -11.83
C LEU A 25 1.72 -6.21 -10.87
N LEU A 26 1.32 -4.99 -10.49
CA LEU A 26 2.10 -4.19 -9.54
C LEU A 26 2.14 -4.86 -8.16
N LEU A 27 1.00 -5.37 -7.69
CA LEU A 27 0.89 -6.09 -6.41
C LEU A 27 1.73 -7.36 -6.39
N GLU A 28 1.74 -8.12 -7.48
CA GLU A 28 2.59 -9.31 -7.64
C GLU A 28 4.09 -8.92 -7.63
N GLN A 29 4.48 -7.88 -8.37
CA GLN A 29 5.87 -7.43 -8.44
C GLN A 29 6.39 -6.92 -7.09
N THR A 30 5.55 -6.23 -6.30
CA THR A 30 5.92 -5.74 -4.96
C THR A 30 5.71 -6.79 -3.86
N ARG A 31 5.02 -7.90 -4.16
CA ARG A 31 4.53 -8.87 -3.17
C ARG A 31 3.69 -8.21 -2.07
N SER A 32 2.97 -7.15 -2.44
CA SER A 32 2.12 -6.41 -1.50
C SER A 32 0.99 -7.30 -1.00
N ARG A 33 0.83 -7.36 0.32
CA ARG A 33 -0.26 -8.11 0.99
C ARG A 33 -1.39 -7.22 1.46
N LEU A 34 -1.17 -5.90 1.47
CA LEU A 34 -2.10 -4.91 1.96
C LEU A 34 -2.22 -3.75 0.98
N VAL A 35 -3.46 -3.30 0.73
CA VAL A 35 -3.77 -2.13 -0.07
C VAL A 35 -4.66 -1.19 0.72
N LEU A 36 -4.29 0.09 0.73
CA LEU A 36 -5.14 1.14 1.24
C LEU A 36 -6.01 1.67 0.10
N VAL A 37 -7.32 1.78 0.35
CA VAL A 37 -8.31 2.17 -0.67
C VAL A 37 -9.27 3.23 -0.12
N HIS A 38 -9.96 3.91 -1.04
CA HIS A 38 -11.22 4.57 -0.75
C HIS A 38 -12.37 3.58 -0.96
N GLY A 39 -13.53 3.85 -0.35
CA GLY A 39 -14.71 2.98 -0.46
C GLY A 39 -15.10 2.69 -1.92
N MET A 40 -14.94 3.68 -2.81
CA MET A 40 -15.24 3.56 -4.24
C MET A 40 -14.34 2.59 -5.02
N THR A 41 -13.13 2.29 -4.52
CA THR A 41 -12.17 1.38 -5.18
C THR A 41 -12.00 0.05 -4.44
N ARG A 42 -12.75 -0.17 -3.36
CA ARG A 42 -12.60 -1.32 -2.47
C ARG A 42 -12.82 -2.65 -3.18
N ASP A 43 -13.84 -2.72 -4.04
CA ASP A 43 -14.26 -3.98 -4.69
C ASP A 43 -13.37 -4.40 -5.86
N ARG A 44 -12.29 -3.67 -6.14
CA ARG A 44 -11.37 -3.94 -7.24
C ARG A 44 -10.32 -5.00 -6.94
N PHE A 45 -10.12 -5.32 -5.66
CA PHE A 45 -9.12 -6.27 -5.21
C PHE A 45 -9.78 -7.57 -4.75
N SER A 46 -9.13 -8.71 -5.05
CA SER A 46 -9.61 -10.02 -4.62
C SER A 46 -9.48 -10.21 -3.11
N ASN A 47 -10.21 -11.18 -2.57
CA ASN A 47 -10.20 -11.53 -1.14
C ASN A 47 -8.81 -11.96 -0.61
N ASP A 48 -7.87 -12.30 -1.50
CA ASP A 48 -6.52 -12.72 -1.12
C ASP A 48 -5.62 -11.54 -0.69
N ILE A 49 -6.05 -10.30 -0.96
CA ILE A 49 -5.34 -9.08 -0.59
C ILE A 49 -6.09 -8.38 0.54
N SER A 50 -5.38 -8.10 1.64
CA SER A 50 -5.94 -7.34 2.75
C SER A 50 -6.20 -5.90 2.30
N THR A 51 -7.46 -5.48 2.39
CA THR A 51 -7.87 -4.16 1.91
C THR A 51 -8.36 -3.33 3.10
N VAL A 52 -7.77 -2.15 3.28
CA VAL A 52 -8.17 -1.20 4.33
C VAL A 52 -8.81 0.01 3.67
N ASP A 53 -10.10 0.19 3.96
CA ASP A 53 -10.87 1.35 3.52
C ASP A 53 -10.61 2.54 4.44
N ILE A 54 -9.94 3.56 3.92
CA ILE A 54 -9.59 4.76 4.67
C ILE A 54 -10.84 5.60 4.99
N ASP A 55 -11.87 5.57 4.14
CA ASP A 55 -13.07 6.38 4.37
C ASP A 55 -13.85 5.82 5.58
N ALA A 56 -13.85 4.50 5.75
CA ALA A 56 -14.44 3.85 6.93
C ALA A 56 -13.70 4.22 8.24
N THR A 57 -12.37 4.36 8.20
CA THR A 57 -11.59 4.77 9.40
C THR A 57 -11.91 6.18 9.87
N MET A 58 -12.22 7.10 8.95
CA MET A 58 -12.51 8.49 9.27
C MET A 58 -13.91 8.67 9.90
N ASN A 59 -14.83 7.75 9.64
CA ASN A 59 -16.20 7.80 10.13
C ASN A 59 -16.39 7.17 11.52
N GLY A 60 -15.30 6.78 12.18
CA GLY A 60 -15.35 6.23 13.54
C GLY A 60 -15.71 4.74 13.62
N ASP A 61 -15.85 4.06 12.48
CA ASP A 61 -15.95 2.60 12.46
C ASP A 61 -14.60 2.00 12.86
N ALA A 62 -14.64 1.27 13.97
CA ALA A 62 -13.51 0.87 14.77
C ALA A 62 -12.49 0.00 14.01
N ILE A 63 -11.49 0.62 13.36
CA ILE A 63 -10.21 -0.05 13.06
C ILE A 63 -9.25 0.05 14.27
N VAL A 64 -9.55 0.92 15.24
CA VAL A 64 -8.62 1.28 16.33
C VAL A 64 -8.83 0.49 17.63
N SER A 65 -9.84 -0.39 17.72
CA SER A 65 -10.05 -1.18 18.94
C SER A 65 -8.92 -2.21 19.12
N GLY A 66 -8.08 -2.03 20.15
CA GLY A 66 -6.95 -2.91 20.44
C GLY A 66 -5.61 -2.47 19.85
N TYR A 67 -5.51 -1.24 19.32
CA TYR A 67 -4.23 -0.68 18.88
C TYR A 67 -3.27 -0.51 20.05
N ASN A 68 -2.09 -1.13 19.96
CA ASN A 68 -0.99 -0.90 20.89
C ASN A 68 0.10 -0.06 20.20
N ALA A 69 0.21 1.21 20.59
CA ALA A 69 1.22 2.12 20.07
C ALA A 69 2.66 1.64 20.34
N ASP A 70 2.86 0.83 21.39
CA ASP A 70 4.18 0.30 21.75
C ASP A 70 4.73 -0.67 20.68
N CYS A 71 3.87 -1.24 19.84
CA CYS A 71 4.31 -2.04 18.70
C CYS A 71 5.16 -1.22 17.70
N LEU A 72 4.91 0.08 17.56
CA LEU A 72 5.71 0.95 16.69
C LEU A 72 7.11 1.21 17.27
N LEU A 73 7.27 1.20 18.59
CA LEU A 73 8.57 1.40 19.25
C LEU A 73 9.56 0.27 18.95
N SER A 74 9.05 -0.89 18.52
CA SER A 74 9.86 -2.05 18.17
C SER A 74 10.38 -2.02 16.72
N VAL A 75 9.88 -1.09 15.89
CA VAL A 75 10.28 -0.96 14.48
C VAL A 75 11.45 0.01 14.37
N MET A 76 12.58 -0.48 13.88
CA MET A 76 13.74 0.35 13.56
C MET A 76 13.64 0.80 12.09
N VAL A 77 13.49 2.11 11.88
CA VAL A 77 13.52 2.73 10.54
C VAL A 77 14.79 3.56 10.43
N THR A 78 15.60 3.29 9.41
CA THR A 78 16.86 4.00 9.14
C THR A 78 16.82 4.69 7.79
N PRO A 79 17.71 5.65 7.51
CA PRO A 79 17.77 6.33 6.21
C PRO A 79 18.02 5.39 5.01
N GLU A 80 18.56 4.20 5.25
CA GLU A 80 18.80 3.17 4.23
C GLU A 80 17.54 2.36 3.89
N CYS A 81 16.47 2.47 4.68
CA CYS A 81 15.20 1.82 4.38
C CYS A 81 14.53 2.47 3.17
N VAL A 82 14.06 1.64 2.24
CA VAL A 82 13.28 2.13 1.09
C VAL A 82 11.93 2.66 1.60
N ALA A 83 11.65 3.93 1.37
CA ALA A 83 10.36 4.53 1.77
C ALA A 83 9.27 4.33 0.72
N THR A 84 9.65 4.34 -0.57
CA THR A 84 8.70 4.28 -1.68
C THR A 84 9.26 3.53 -2.89
N ILE A 85 8.36 2.88 -3.63
CA ILE A 85 8.63 2.36 -4.98
C ILE A 85 7.61 2.97 -5.93
N VAL A 86 8.06 3.51 -7.06
CA VAL A 86 7.19 4.03 -8.12
C VAL A 86 7.40 3.22 -9.40
N PHE A 87 6.32 2.95 -10.12
CA PHE A 87 6.39 2.22 -11.39
C PHE A 87 6.25 3.14 -12.59
N THR A 88 7.18 2.98 -13.54
CA THR A 88 7.11 3.64 -14.85
C THR A 88 6.53 2.68 -15.90
N SER A 89 6.08 3.22 -17.04
CA SER A 89 5.41 2.44 -18.09
C SER A 89 6.29 1.34 -18.70
N GLY A 90 7.62 1.43 -18.59
CA GLY A 90 8.56 0.42 -19.08
C GLY A 90 8.53 0.30 -20.61
N SER A 91 9.69 0.46 -21.28
CA SER A 91 9.77 0.35 -22.75
C SER A 91 9.36 -1.01 -23.32
N THR A 92 9.31 -2.06 -22.49
CA THR A 92 8.93 -3.43 -22.86
C THR A 92 7.47 -3.78 -22.51
N GLY A 93 6.65 -2.79 -22.11
CA GLY A 93 5.25 -2.98 -21.70
C GLY A 93 5.07 -3.52 -20.27
N THR A 94 6.12 -4.07 -19.67
CA THR A 94 6.13 -4.47 -18.25
C THR A 94 6.55 -3.30 -17.37
N PRO A 95 5.78 -2.95 -16.33
CA PRO A 95 6.16 -1.89 -15.39
C PRO A 95 7.52 -2.17 -14.74
N LYS A 96 8.35 -1.13 -14.64
CA LYS A 96 9.65 -1.19 -13.95
C LYS A 96 9.59 -0.38 -12.66
N ALA A 97 9.93 -1.03 -11.56
CA ALA A 97 10.05 -0.42 -10.25
C ALA A 97 11.27 0.52 -10.22
N VAL A 98 11.07 1.72 -9.68
CA VAL A 98 12.10 2.72 -9.41
C VAL A 98 12.03 3.06 -7.93
N ILE A 99 13.18 3.01 -7.26
CA ILE A 99 13.35 3.51 -5.90
C ILE A 99 13.92 4.93 -6.05
N PRO A 100 13.14 5.98 -5.74
CA PRO A 100 13.60 7.36 -5.83
C PRO A 100 14.62 7.71 -4.74
#